data_AF-A0AAD4JVW9-F1
#
_entry.id   AF-A0AAD4JVW9-F1
#
_cell.length_a   1.000
_cell.length_b   1.000
_cell.length_c   1.000
_cell.angle_alpha   90.00
_cell.angle_beta   90.00
_cell.angle_gamma   90.00
#
_symmetry.space_group_name_H-M   'P 1'
#
loop_
_entity.id
_entity.type
_entity.pdbx_description
1 polymer ?
#
loop_
_entity_poly.entity_id
_entity_poly.type
_entity_poly.pdbx_seq_one_letter_code
_entity_poly.pdbx_strand_id
1 'polypeptide(L)'
;LKYIFFFSTDIQSWWEIPCISHFCSLFSSAFDLPDIDIEDLESALLSDGTSEEDQVALVPELIVRLLTGCDALQSVANEITHSNYQMFLRRFLRQQCRLHQTENHFDTDIDFQSLPVRKRLQILHDLCHFRLDSVDVQVILSNLEADSLRVEPLGYDAKNSGYWYFYGTRLYREDKAGTNSASGSGKAAAAALSSGVGSSGNTAIGSNGTIWQVICFTEEDWQNLAAKFKTSTNGKERELFQILDENFLPKLPQLFRERERLRRRKLLQVRNSSRIRNLAELKARQEEERLKRDRERERDRVRRDRQTSQHLAPPASQSRSRRRLARPVL
;
A
#
# COMPACT_ATOMS: atom_id res chain seq x y z
N LEU A 1 6.40 22.97 10.78
CA LEU A 1 7.65 22.63 10.04
C LEU A 1 8.65 21.78 10.84
N LYS A 2 8.79 21.93 12.18
CA LYS A 2 9.66 21.05 13.01
C LYS A 2 9.15 19.62 13.24
N TYR A 3 7.85 19.35 13.07
CA TYR A 3 7.27 18.02 13.30
C TYR A 3 7.33 17.08 12.09
N ILE A 4 7.55 17.59 10.87
CA ILE A 4 7.61 16.76 9.65
C ILE A 4 8.98 16.06 9.53
N PHE A 5 10.04 16.65 10.09
CA PHE A 5 11.39 16.09 10.02
C PHE A 5 11.63 14.92 10.99
N PHE A 6 10.88 14.81 12.09
CA PHE A 6 11.06 13.72 13.08
C PHE A 6 10.37 12.42 12.65
N PHE A 7 9.23 12.51 11.94
CA PHE A 7 8.52 11.32 11.44
C PHE A 7 9.26 10.57 10.32
N SER A 8 10.07 11.28 9.52
CA SER A 8 10.78 10.69 8.37
C SER A 8 11.89 9.72 8.80
N THR A 9 12.54 9.95 9.94
CA THR A 9 13.63 9.10 10.42
C THR A 9 13.14 7.81 11.06
N ASP A 10 11.97 7.82 11.69
CA ASP A 10 11.45 6.65 12.41
C ASP A 10 11.00 5.54 11.43
N ILE A 11 10.30 5.89 10.34
CA ILE A 11 9.84 4.89 9.36
C ILE A 11 11.00 4.14 8.68
N GLN A 12 12.11 4.83 8.44
CA GLN A 12 13.32 4.25 7.83
C GLN A 12 14.06 3.28 8.76
N SER A 13 13.76 3.32 10.07
CA SER A 13 14.29 2.38 11.06
C SER A 13 13.43 1.12 11.23
N TRP A 14 12.33 1.00 10.50
CA TRP A 14 11.43 -0.15 10.59
C TRP A 14 11.80 -1.18 9.52
N TRP A 15 12.31 -2.34 9.96
CA TRP A 15 12.73 -3.44 9.09
C TRP A 15 11.59 -4.01 8.23
N GLU A 16 10.34 -3.82 8.66
CA GLU A 16 9.17 -4.27 7.92
C GLU A 16 9.00 -3.53 6.58
N ILE A 17 9.49 -2.28 6.48
CA ILE A 17 9.43 -1.49 5.24
C ILE A 17 10.18 -2.20 4.10
N PRO A 18 11.51 -2.41 4.17
CA PRO A 18 12.23 -3.08 3.10
C PRO A 18 11.79 -4.55 2.95
N CYS A 19 11.30 -5.19 4.01
CA CYS A 19 10.79 -6.57 3.95
C CYS A 19 9.53 -6.68 3.09
N ILE A 20 8.50 -5.85 3.30
CA ILE A 20 7.27 -5.86 2.50
C ILE A 20 7.58 -5.48 1.05
N SER A 21 8.40 -4.46 0.87
CA SER A 21 8.87 -4.03 -0.45
C SER A 21 9.56 -5.17 -1.21
N HIS A 22 10.43 -5.92 -0.54
CA HIS A 22 11.11 -7.08 -1.13
C HIS A 22 10.12 -8.21 -1.47
N PHE A 23 9.18 -8.50 -0.57
CA PHE A 23 8.09 -9.44 -0.83
C PHE A 23 7.31 -9.05 -2.10
N CYS A 24 6.95 -7.78 -2.25
CA CYS A 24 6.23 -7.30 -3.42
C CYS A 24 7.05 -7.47 -4.70
N SER A 25 8.35 -7.23 -4.65
CA SER A 25 9.25 -7.45 -5.79
C SER A 25 9.34 -8.93 -6.15
N LEU A 26 9.58 -9.79 -5.16
CA LEU A 26 9.76 -11.23 -5.31
C LEU A 26 8.51 -11.92 -5.88
N PHE A 27 7.33 -11.53 -5.41
CA PHE A 27 6.06 -12.13 -5.83
C PHE A 27 5.25 -11.28 -6.81
N SER A 28 5.82 -10.21 -7.36
CA SER A 28 5.14 -9.27 -8.27
C SER A 28 4.38 -9.98 -9.39
N SER A 29 5.05 -10.86 -10.13
CA SER A 29 4.44 -11.61 -11.23
C SER A 29 3.48 -12.71 -10.76
N ALA A 30 3.71 -13.29 -9.58
CA ALA A 30 2.95 -14.45 -9.11
C ALA A 30 1.61 -14.03 -8.48
N PHE A 31 1.59 -12.89 -7.78
CA PHE A 31 0.43 -12.36 -7.07
C PHE A 31 -0.16 -11.10 -7.73
N ASP A 32 0.32 -10.73 -8.92
CA ASP A 32 -0.05 -9.50 -9.63
C ASP A 32 0.05 -8.26 -8.71
N LEU A 33 1.17 -8.16 -7.98
CA LEU A 33 1.40 -7.07 -7.06
C LEU A 33 1.92 -5.83 -7.80
N PRO A 34 1.56 -4.62 -7.33
CA PRO A 34 2.13 -3.39 -7.86
C PRO A 34 3.66 -3.37 -7.76
N ASP A 35 4.30 -2.75 -8.76
CA ASP A 35 5.75 -2.49 -8.80
C ASP A 35 6.13 -1.38 -7.81
N ILE A 36 6.34 -1.77 -6.55
CA ILE A 36 6.59 -0.89 -5.40
C ILE A 36 8.09 -0.88 -5.08
N ASP A 37 8.71 0.30 -5.15
CA ASP A 37 10.05 0.52 -4.59
C ASP A 37 9.96 0.82 -3.08
N ILE A 38 11.06 0.68 -2.34
CA ILE A 38 11.09 0.93 -0.90
C ILE A 38 10.63 2.36 -0.55
N GLU A 39 11.15 3.34 -1.29
CA GLU A 39 10.76 4.75 -1.23
C GLU A 39 9.27 4.97 -1.47
N ASP A 40 8.69 4.21 -2.40
CA ASP A 40 7.28 4.34 -2.80
C ASP A 40 6.37 3.89 -1.65
N LEU A 41 6.70 2.79 -0.98
CA LEU A 41 5.96 2.30 0.19
C LEU A 41 6.03 3.28 1.36
N GLU A 42 7.23 3.81 1.66
CA GLU A 42 7.41 4.84 2.70
C GLU A 42 6.56 6.08 2.41
N SER A 43 6.62 6.57 1.17
CA SER A 43 5.87 7.76 0.76
C SER A 43 4.36 7.52 0.81
N ALA A 44 3.91 6.34 0.38
CA ALA A 44 2.49 5.98 0.39
C ALA A 44 1.93 5.83 1.81
N LEU A 45 2.73 5.32 2.75
CA LEU A 45 2.35 5.24 4.16
C LEU A 45 2.33 6.60 4.85
N LEU A 46 3.20 7.53 4.45
CA LEU A 46 3.25 8.90 4.98
C LEU A 46 2.24 9.85 4.33
N SER A 47 1.74 9.55 3.13
CA SER A 47 0.68 10.34 2.49
C SER A 47 -0.59 10.31 3.35
N ASP A 48 -1.21 11.46 3.50
CA ASP A 48 -2.49 11.65 4.21
C ASP A 48 -3.69 11.30 3.32
N GLY A 49 -3.47 10.99 2.04
CA GLY A 49 -4.50 10.64 1.07
C GLY A 49 -5.34 11.83 0.59
N THR A 50 -4.94 13.07 0.88
CA THR A 50 -5.68 14.29 0.51
C THR A 50 -5.26 14.89 -0.83
N SER A 51 -4.12 14.49 -1.39
CA SER A 51 -3.62 14.97 -2.68
C SER A 51 -4.40 14.35 -3.85
N GLU A 52 -5.02 15.19 -4.69
CA GLU A 52 -5.65 14.75 -5.95
C GLU A 52 -4.66 14.11 -6.94
N GLU A 53 -3.35 14.21 -6.70
CA GLU A 53 -2.29 13.60 -7.51
C GLU A 53 -1.90 12.17 -7.06
N ASP A 54 -2.39 11.70 -5.89
CA ASP A 54 -2.08 10.38 -5.28
C ASP A 54 -3.03 9.25 -5.75
N GLN A 55 -3.70 9.43 -6.91
CA GLN A 55 -4.85 8.62 -7.34
C GLN A 55 -4.57 7.17 -7.76
N VAL A 56 -3.36 6.66 -7.55
CA VAL A 56 -3.15 5.21 -7.36
C VAL A 56 -2.81 5.04 -5.90
N ALA A 57 -3.83 4.76 -5.09
CA ALA A 57 -3.63 4.51 -3.68
C ALA A 57 -2.88 3.17 -3.54
N LEU A 58 -1.55 3.24 -3.62
CA LEU A 58 -0.62 2.11 -3.67
C LEU A 58 -0.89 1.12 -2.54
N VAL A 59 -1.15 1.65 -1.33
CA VAL A 59 -1.46 0.84 -0.15
C VAL A 59 -2.81 0.12 -0.28
N PRO A 60 -3.94 0.80 -0.57
CA PRO A 60 -5.19 0.11 -0.90
C PRO A 60 -5.08 -0.93 -2.02
N GLU A 61 -4.36 -0.63 -3.11
CA GLU A 61 -4.18 -1.58 -4.20
C GLU A 61 -3.43 -2.82 -3.74
N LEU A 62 -2.32 -2.65 -3.02
CA LEU A 62 -1.56 -3.75 -2.43
C LEU A 62 -2.46 -4.61 -1.51
N ILE A 63 -3.26 -3.98 -0.65
CA ILE A 63 -4.19 -4.69 0.23
C ILE A 63 -5.21 -5.49 -0.57
N VAL A 64 -5.82 -4.90 -1.60
CA VAL A 64 -6.79 -5.59 -2.45
C VAL A 64 -6.15 -6.82 -3.09
N ARG A 65 -4.99 -6.69 -3.73
CA ARG A 65 -4.29 -7.82 -4.38
C ARG A 65 -3.97 -8.96 -3.42
N LEU A 66 -3.47 -8.62 -2.23
CA LEU A 66 -3.19 -9.61 -1.19
C LEU A 66 -4.47 -10.32 -0.75
N LEU A 67 -5.53 -9.58 -0.43
CA LEU A 67 -6.80 -10.16 0.03
C LEU A 67 -7.47 -11.04 -1.02
N THR A 68 -7.43 -10.64 -2.29
CA THR A 68 -8.04 -11.42 -3.38
C THR A 68 -7.33 -12.75 -3.64
N GLY A 69 -6.05 -12.85 -3.25
CA GLY A 69 -5.27 -14.08 -3.35
C GLY A 69 -5.41 -15.02 -2.15
N CYS A 70 -6.18 -14.65 -1.12
CA CYS A 70 -6.34 -15.47 0.08
C CYS A 70 -7.52 -16.45 -0.05
N ASP A 71 -7.28 -17.74 0.21
CA ASP A 71 -8.30 -18.80 0.12
C ASP A 71 -9.56 -18.51 0.95
N ALA A 72 -9.38 -17.91 2.13
CA ALA A 72 -10.49 -17.53 3.03
C ALA A 72 -11.47 -16.52 2.41
N LEU A 73 -11.07 -15.81 1.35
CA LEU A 73 -11.86 -14.80 0.65
C LEU A 73 -12.16 -15.19 -0.81
N GLN A 74 -11.77 -16.39 -1.25
CA GLN A 74 -11.90 -16.82 -2.65
C GLN A 74 -13.32 -16.67 -3.21
N SER A 75 -14.35 -16.96 -2.41
CA SER A 75 -15.75 -16.86 -2.84
C SER A 75 -16.23 -15.43 -3.10
N VAL A 76 -15.54 -14.43 -2.56
CA VAL A 76 -15.89 -12.99 -2.66
C VAL A 76 -14.77 -12.15 -3.27
N ALA A 77 -13.70 -12.76 -3.78
CA ALA A 77 -12.51 -12.05 -4.26
C ALA A 77 -12.84 -10.97 -5.30
N ASN A 78 -13.74 -11.27 -6.24
CA ASN A 78 -14.16 -10.33 -7.29
C ASN A 78 -15.00 -9.14 -6.77
N GLU A 79 -15.48 -9.18 -5.53
CA GLU A 79 -16.24 -8.10 -4.90
C GLU A 79 -15.35 -7.13 -4.12
N ILE A 80 -14.08 -7.50 -3.88
CA ILE A 80 -13.13 -6.68 -3.14
C ILE A 80 -12.59 -5.57 -4.05
N THR A 81 -12.77 -4.33 -3.63
CA THR A 81 -12.40 -3.14 -4.39
C THR A 81 -11.77 -2.09 -3.47
N HIS A 82 -11.16 -1.07 -4.06
CA HIS A 82 -10.54 0.06 -3.36
C HIS A 82 -11.50 0.80 -2.40
N SER A 83 -12.81 0.77 -2.66
CA SER A 83 -13.80 1.49 -1.84
C SER A 83 -14.35 0.66 -0.67
N ASN A 84 -14.21 -0.67 -0.70
CA ASN A 84 -14.83 -1.56 0.29
C ASN A 84 -13.86 -2.52 0.98
N TYR A 85 -12.57 -2.53 0.60
CA TYR A 85 -11.56 -3.46 1.13
C TYR A 85 -11.49 -3.49 2.65
N GLN A 86 -11.73 -2.36 3.33
CA GLN A 86 -11.59 -2.25 4.78
C GLN A 86 -12.50 -3.21 5.55
N MET A 87 -13.72 -3.43 5.06
CA MET A 87 -14.64 -4.39 5.67
C MET A 87 -14.11 -5.82 5.57
N PHE A 88 -13.62 -6.20 4.38
CA PHE A 88 -13.04 -7.52 4.13
C PHE A 88 -11.75 -7.72 4.92
N LEU A 89 -10.87 -6.72 4.93
CA LEU A 89 -9.62 -6.69 5.70
C LEU A 89 -9.88 -6.93 7.19
N ARG A 90 -10.83 -6.20 7.77
CA ARG A 90 -11.18 -6.34 9.20
C ARG A 90 -11.67 -7.75 9.53
N ARG A 91 -12.57 -8.30 8.70
CA ARG A 91 -13.09 -9.66 8.88
C ARG A 91 -11.99 -10.70 8.73
N PHE A 92 -11.13 -10.54 7.74
CA PHE A 92 -10.00 -11.43 7.47
C PHE A 92 -9.00 -11.45 8.64
N LEU A 93 -8.55 -10.28 9.10
CA LEU A 93 -7.59 -10.18 10.21
C LEU A 93 -8.14 -10.75 11.51
N ARG A 94 -9.44 -10.56 11.83
CA ARG A 94 -10.07 -11.19 13.00
C ARG A 94 -9.95 -12.71 12.98
N GLN A 95 -10.06 -13.32 11.80
CA GLN A 95 -9.93 -14.76 11.64
C GLN A 95 -8.46 -15.19 11.67
N GLN A 96 -7.60 -14.55 10.86
CA GLN A 96 -6.21 -14.96 10.69
C GLN A 96 -5.34 -14.67 11.91
N CYS A 97 -5.44 -13.49 12.52
CA CYS A 97 -4.69 -13.19 13.75
C CYS A 97 -5.04 -14.16 14.87
N ARG A 98 -6.30 -14.64 14.95
CA ARG A 98 -6.69 -15.68 15.92
C ARG A 98 -6.05 -17.04 15.62
N LEU A 99 -5.96 -17.43 14.35
CA LEU A 99 -5.35 -18.69 13.93
C LEU A 99 -3.84 -18.69 14.17
N HIS A 100 -3.18 -17.58 13.85
CA HIS A 100 -1.72 -17.41 14.00
C HIS A 100 -1.29 -16.94 15.40
N GLN A 101 -2.25 -16.67 16.29
CA GLN A 101 -2.01 -16.16 17.64
C GLN A 101 -1.20 -14.84 17.66
N THR A 102 -1.46 -13.97 16.68
CA THR A 102 -0.82 -12.66 16.55
C THR A 102 -1.75 -11.52 16.99
N GLU A 103 -1.18 -10.35 17.25
CA GLU A 103 -1.96 -9.15 17.59
C GLU A 103 -2.76 -8.67 16.37
N ASN A 104 -4.06 -8.39 16.56
CA ASN A 104 -4.90 -7.79 15.52
C ASN A 104 -4.84 -6.25 15.60
N HIS A 105 -3.98 -5.66 14.77
CA HIS A 105 -3.77 -4.22 14.69
C HIS A 105 -4.95 -3.43 14.08
N PHE A 106 -5.97 -4.10 13.53
CA PHE A 106 -7.15 -3.49 12.91
C PHE A 106 -8.49 -3.91 13.54
N ASP A 107 -8.51 -4.17 14.86
CA ASP A 107 -9.75 -4.51 15.58
C ASP A 107 -10.49 -3.30 16.17
N THR A 108 -10.52 -2.18 15.42
CA THR A 108 -11.13 -0.92 15.83
C THR A 108 -12.01 -0.37 14.71
N ASP A 109 -13.16 0.22 15.01
CA ASP A 109 -14.09 0.73 13.98
C ASP A 109 -13.61 1.99 13.23
N ILE A 110 -12.35 2.37 13.38
CA ILE A 110 -11.73 3.48 12.65
C ILE A 110 -11.26 3.03 11.26
N ASP A 111 -11.23 3.97 10.33
CA ASP A 111 -10.78 3.75 8.97
C ASP A 111 -9.29 3.42 8.94
N PHE A 112 -8.87 2.57 8.00
CA PHE A 112 -7.47 2.15 7.86
C PHE A 112 -6.52 3.35 7.78
N GLN A 113 -6.86 4.37 6.98
CA GLN A 113 -6.01 5.55 6.78
C GLN A 113 -5.86 6.42 8.04
N SER A 114 -6.80 6.32 8.98
CA SER A 114 -6.75 7.04 10.26
C SER A 114 -5.87 6.35 11.31
N LEU A 115 -5.40 5.12 11.04
CA LEU A 115 -4.50 4.41 11.94
C LEU A 115 -3.10 5.06 11.95
N PRO A 116 -2.40 4.98 13.09
CA PRO A 116 -0.98 5.29 13.15
C PRO A 116 -0.20 4.55 12.07
N VAL A 117 0.77 5.22 11.44
CA VAL A 117 1.59 4.66 10.34
C VAL A 117 2.19 3.30 10.74
N ARG A 118 2.65 3.17 11.98
CA ARG A 118 3.20 1.93 12.52
C ARG A 118 2.20 0.77 12.46
N LYS A 119 0.94 1.00 12.85
CA LYS A 119 -0.11 -0.03 12.77
C LYS A 119 -0.46 -0.39 11.33
N ARG A 120 -0.55 0.60 10.44
CA ARG A 120 -0.77 0.36 9.00
C ARG A 120 0.32 -0.54 8.41
N LEU A 121 1.59 -0.27 8.76
CA LEU A 121 2.72 -1.08 8.34
C LEU A 121 2.65 -2.51 8.89
N GLN A 122 2.35 -2.68 10.18
CA GLN A 122 2.20 -4.01 10.79
C GLN A 122 1.08 -4.81 10.11
N ILE A 123 -0.05 -4.18 9.79
CA ILE A 123 -1.13 -4.82 9.04
C ILE A 123 -0.66 -5.28 7.66
N LEU A 124 0.09 -4.45 6.92
CA LEU A 124 0.61 -4.83 5.61
C LEU A 124 1.60 -6.01 5.71
N HIS A 125 2.46 -5.98 6.73
CA HIS A 125 3.39 -7.08 7.01
C HIS A 125 2.64 -8.38 7.30
N ASP A 126 1.64 -8.33 8.19
CA ASP A 126 0.80 -9.49 8.53
C ASP A 126 0.05 -10.02 7.30
N LEU A 127 -0.46 -9.16 6.43
CA LEU A 127 -1.10 -9.57 5.18
C LEU A 127 -0.14 -10.30 4.23
N CYS A 128 1.11 -9.83 4.10
CA CYS A 128 2.12 -10.52 3.30
C CYS A 128 2.37 -11.94 3.84
N HIS A 129 2.45 -12.07 5.17
CA HIS A 129 2.58 -13.38 5.82
C HIS A 129 1.35 -14.26 5.56
N PHE A 130 0.14 -13.77 5.82
CA PHE A 130 -1.09 -14.56 5.63
C PHE A 130 -1.35 -14.94 4.17
N ARG A 131 -0.86 -14.14 3.22
CA ARG A 131 -0.95 -14.48 1.79
C ARG A 131 -0.21 -15.77 1.47
N LEU A 132 0.87 -16.08 2.18
CA LEU A 132 1.69 -17.27 1.99
C LEU A 132 1.01 -18.57 2.45
N ASP A 133 -0.04 -18.48 3.26
CA ASP A 133 -0.78 -19.66 3.74
C ASP A 133 -1.72 -20.26 2.69
N SER A 134 -1.91 -19.57 1.55
CA SER A 134 -2.85 -20.00 0.52
C SER A 134 -2.29 -21.16 -0.31
N VAL A 135 -3.16 -22.07 -0.75
CA VAL A 135 -2.75 -23.33 -1.40
C VAL A 135 -1.99 -23.14 -2.71
N ASP A 136 -2.24 -22.03 -3.41
CA ASP A 136 -1.60 -21.71 -4.69
C ASP A 136 -0.10 -21.37 -4.51
N VAL A 137 0.29 -20.90 -3.33
CA VAL A 137 1.68 -20.54 -3.01
C VAL A 137 2.60 -21.75 -3.09
N GLN A 138 2.14 -22.94 -2.74
CA GLN A 138 2.97 -24.15 -2.84
C GLN A 138 3.42 -24.42 -4.29
N VAL A 139 2.55 -24.14 -5.27
CA VAL A 139 2.88 -24.29 -6.69
C VAL A 139 3.84 -23.19 -7.13
N ILE A 140 3.61 -21.95 -6.69
CA ILE A 140 4.47 -20.81 -7.00
C ILE A 140 5.89 -21.04 -6.47
N LEU A 141 6.02 -21.43 -5.20
CA LEU A 141 7.31 -21.69 -4.57
C LEU A 141 8.04 -22.90 -5.17
N SER A 142 7.32 -23.90 -5.68
CA SER A 142 7.96 -25.05 -6.33
C SER A 142 8.74 -24.69 -7.61
N ASN A 143 8.44 -23.53 -8.20
CA ASN A 143 9.13 -22.99 -9.36
C ASN A 143 10.25 -22.01 -9.00
N LEU A 144 10.51 -21.79 -7.70
CA LEU A 144 11.52 -20.85 -7.21
C LEU A 144 12.62 -21.61 -6.47
N GLU A 145 13.87 -21.20 -6.68
CA GLU A 145 15.00 -21.72 -5.90
C GLU A 145 14.91 -21.23 -4.46
N ALA A 146 15.03 -22.14 -3.49
CA ALA A 146 14.91 -21.82 -2.06
C ALA A 146 15.90 -20.73 -1.62
N ASP A 147 17.11 -20.75 -2.17
CA ASP A 147 18.16 -19.78 -1.88
C ASP A 147 17.83 -18.37 -2.42
N SER A 148 16.99 -18.28 -3.45
CA SER A 148 16.53 -17.00 -4.00
C SER A 148 15.40 -16.36 -3.18
N LEU A 149 14.74 -17.11 -2.30
CA LEU A 149 13.63 -16.62 -1.46
C LEU A 149 14.12 -15.98 -0.16
N ARG A 150 15.33 -16.32 0.29
CA ARG A 150 15.85 -15.89 1.59
C ARG A 150 16.78 -14.70 1.40
N VAL A 151 16.46 -13.60 2.08
CA VAL A 151 17.40 -12.47 2.22
C VAL A 151 18.43 -12.82 3.28
N GLU A 152 19.70 -12.79 2.90
CA GLU A 152 20.83 -12.95 3.81
C GLU A 152 21.55 -11.63 4.05
N PRO A 153 22.16 -11.43 5.23
CA PRO A 153 23.02 -10.28 5.44
C PRO A 153 24.23 -10.37 4.52
N LEU A 154 24.60 -9.25 3.90
CA LEU A 154 25.84 -9.12 3.12
C LEU A 154 27.08 -9.40 3.95
N GLY A 155 27.00 -9.17 5.25
CA GLY A 155 28.08 -9.42 6.18
C GLY A 155 27.88 -8.71 7.50
N TYR A 156 28.93 -8.72 8.30
CA TYR A 156 28.94 -8.14 9.64
C TYR A 156 30.15 -7.23 9.83
N ASP A 157 30.02 -6.24 10.70
CA ASP A 157 31.16 -5.41 11.11
C ASP A 157 31.85 -5.95 12.39
N ALA A 158 32.86 -5.21 12.87
CA ALA A 158 33.57 -5.55 14.10
C ALA A 158 32.66 -5.56 15.36
N LYS A 159 31.54 -4.84 15.33
CA LYS A 159 30.54 -4.80 16.40
C LYS A 159 29.46 -5.86 16.25
N ASN A 160 29.59 -6.72 15.24
CA ASN A 160 28.62 -7.74 14.88
C ASN A 160 27.26 -7.14 14.48
N SER A 161 27.26 -5.93 13.94
CA SER A 161 26.11 -5.33 13.28
C SER A 161 25.94 -5.93 11.90
N GLY A 162 24.73 -6.38 11.56
CA GLY A 162 24.42 -7.01 10.28
C GLY A 162 24.16 -5.98 9.19
N TYR A 163 24.70 -6.20 8.00
CA TYR A 163 24.49 -5.34 6.84
C TYR A 163 23.55 -6.02 5.87
N TRP A 164 22.44 -5.38 5.53
CA TRP A 164 21.33 -6.00 4.81
C TRP A 164 21.02 -5.21 3.54
N TYR A 165 21.00 -5.91 2.41
CA TYR A 165 20.57 -5.40 1.12
C TYR A 165 19.40 -6.24 0.63
N PHE A 166 18.27 -5.59 0.37
CA PHE A 166 17.07 -6.23 -0.14
C PHE A 166 17.02 -6.13 -1.66
N TYR A 167 16.95 -4.89 -2.17
CA TYR A 167 17.02 -4.53 -3.58
C TYR A 167 17.12 -3.00 -3.73
N GLY A 168 17.28 -2.52 -4.96
CA GLY A 168 17.34 -1.09 -5.26
C GLY A 168 18.67 -0.48 -4.86
N THR A 169 18.64 0.65 -4.15
CA THR A 169 19.83 1.49 -3.90
C THR A 169 20.13 1.73 -2.42
N ARG A 170 19.35 1.14 -1.51
CA ARG A 170 19.50 1.35 -0.05
C ARG A 170 20.24 0.20 0.60
N LEU A 171 21.04 0.53 1.61
CA LEU A 171 21.69 -0.45 2.48
C LEU A 171 21.27 -0.20 3.93
N TYR A 172 20.95 -1.28 4.63
CA TYR A 172 20.50 -1.25 6.01
C TYR A 172 21.55 -1.85 6.95
N ARG A 173 21.62 -1.33 8.18
CA ARG A 173 22.40 -1.91 9.28
C ARG A 173 21.47 -2.28 10.42
N GLU A 174 21.67 -3.48 10.95
CA GLU A 174 21.01 -4.01 12.14
C GLU A 174 21.99 -4.06 13.31
N ASP A 175 21.73 -3.30 14.37
CA ASP A 175 22.48 -3.32 15.62
C ASP A 175 21.70 -4.11 16.69
N LYS A 176 22.36 -5.04 17.40
CA LYS A 176 21.73 -5.76 18.53
C LYS A 176 21.80 -4.92 19.81
N ALA A 177 20.67 -4.70 20.50
CA ALA A 177 20.63 -3.97 21.77
C ALA A 177 21.39 -4.78 22.84
N GLY A 178 22.64 -4.37 23.05
CA GLY A 178 23.58 -5.04 23.94
C GLY A 178 25.05 -4.76 23.56
N THR A 179 25.33 -4.41 22.30
CA THR A 179 26.70 -4.12 21.85
C THR A 179 27.13 -2.67 22.05
N ASN A 180 26.18 -1.74 22.30
CA ASN A 180 26.44 -0.29 22.37
C ASN A 180 26.22 0.37 23.74
N SER A 181 26.18 -0.39 24.85
CA SER A 181 25.97 0.17 26.20
C SER A 181 26.94 -0.34 27.27
N ALA A 182 28.18 -0.67 26.92
CA ALA A 182 29.18 -1.12 27.89
C ALA A 182 30.50 -0.33 27.79
N SER A 183 30.43 0.98 28.00
CA SER A 183 31.56 1.77 28.51
C SER A 183 31.08 2.66 29.65
N GLY A 184 30.87 2.05 30.83
CA GLY A 184 30.54 2.79 32.04
C GLY A 184 29.84 1.95 33.12
N SER A 185 30.64 1.43 34.07
CA SER A 185 30.25 1.04 35.44
C SER A 185 29.10 0.02 35.66
N GLY A 186 29.48 -1.22 35.98
CA GLY A 186 29.15 -1.86 37.26
C GLY A 186 27.70 -2.32 37.55
N LYS A 187 27.49 -3.64 37.48
CA LYS A 187 26.60 -4.47 38.32
C LYS A 187 25.16 -3.97 38.58
N ALA A 188 24.21 -4.37 37.72
CA ALA A 188 22.87 -4.85 38.11
C ALA A 188 21.99 -5.09 36.86
N ALA A 189 22.06 -6.26 36.24
CA ALA A 189 21.17 -6.58 35.10
C ALA A 189 20.83 -8.08 34.96
N ALA A 190 20.88 -8.84 36.04
CA ALA A 190 20.52 -10.27 36.04
C ALA A 190 19.13 -10.55 36.65
N ALA A 191 18.25 -9.53 36.76
CA ALA A 191 16.97 -9.66 37.46
C ALA A 191 15.75 -9.08 36.71
N ALA A 192 15.79 -9.02 35.37
CA ALA A 192 14.68 -8.49 34.58
C ALA A 192 14.16 -9.45 33.49
N LEU A 193 14.40 -10.76 33.63
CA LEU A 193 13.89 -11.76 32.68
C LEU A 193 12.52 -12.36 33.07
N SER A 194 11.80 -11.75 34.02
CA SER A 194 10.52 -12.29 34.49
C SER A 194 9.54 -11.23 35.01
N SER A 195 8.92 -10.42 34.14
CA SER A 195 7.61 -9.79 34.41
C SER A 195 7.09 -8.86 33.29
N GLY A 196 5.83 -9.07 32.88
CA GLY A 196 4.88 -8.07 32.36
C GLY A 196 4.96 -7.82 30.84
N VAL A 197 3.94 -8.10 30.02
CA VAL A 197 2.58 -7.55 29.99
C VAL A 197 2.56 -6.01 30.03
N GLY A 198 2.27 -5.42 28.86
CA GLY A 198 1.52 -4.18 28.68
C GLY A 198 2.17 -2.87 29.15
N SER A 199 2.63 -2.06 28.19
CA SER A 199 2.04 -0.74 27.89
C SER A 199 3.00 0.10 27.04
N SER A 200 2.48 0.62 25.93
CA SER A 200 2.84 1.85 25.22
C SER A 200 4.22 2.47 25.51
N GLY A 201 5.15 2.26 24.59
CA GLY A 201 6.44 2.95 24.55
C GLY A 201 7.00 3.00 23.14
N ASN A 202 6.72 4.09 22.44
CA ASN A 202 7.18 4.41 21.09
C ASN A 202 8.72 4.49 21.09
N THR A 203 9.41 3.39 20.80
CA THR A 203 10.88 3.36 20.61
C THR A 203 11.21 2.40 19.48
N ALA A 204 12.20 2.79 18.67
CA ALA A 204 12.71 2.11 17.47
C ALA A 204 13.44 0.77 17.78
N ILE A 205 12.87 -0.01 18.69
CA ILE A 205 13.33 -1.33 19.06
C ILE A 205 12.45 -2.32 18.30
N GLY A 206 13.02 -3.00 17.30
CA GLY A 206 12.37 -4.14 16.67
C GLY A 206 11.98 -5.18 17.72
N SER A 207 11.01 -6.04 17.43
CA SER A 207 10.46 -7.07 18.34
C SER A 207 11.50 -7.96 19.05
N ASN A 208 12.75 -7.97 18.57
CA ASN A 208 13.88 -8.74 19.11
C ASN A 208 14.96 -7.91 19.82
N GLY A 209 14.73 -6.64 20.15
CA GLY A 209 15.78 -5.80 20.74
C GLY A 209 16.81 -5.30 19.72
N THR A 210 16.45 -5.13 18.45
CA THR A 210 17.38 -4.74 17.38
C THR A 210 17.03 -3.35 16.84
N ILE A 211 18.04 -2.55 16.52
CA ILE A 211 17.89 -1.21 15.93
C ILE A 211 18.29 -1.30 14.47
N TRP A 212 17.39 -0.92 13.57
CA TRP A 212 17.63 -0.89 12.14
C TRP A 212 17.84 0.55 11.67
N GLN A 213 18.79 0.74 10.75
CA GLN A 213 19.14 2.06 10.22
C GLN A 213 19.48 1.97 8.75
N VAL A 214 19.03 2.92 7.95
CA VAL A 214 19.55 3.10 6.59
C VAL A 214 20.91 3.78 6.69
N ILE A 215 21.93 3.16 6.10
CA ILE A 215 23.30 3.66 6.12
C ILE A 215 23.78 4.17 4.76
N CYS A 216 23.15 3.75 3.67
CA CYS A 216 23.46 4.25 2.33
C CYS A 216 22.19 4.63 1.58
N PHE A 217 22.13 5.87 1.09
CA PHE A 217 21.05 6.41 0.25
C PHE A 217 21.53 6.77 -1.16
N THR A 218 22.80 7.14 -1.27
CA THR A 218 23.46 7.67 -2.47
C THR A 218 24.65 6.81 -2.86
N GLU A 219 25.09 6.92 -4.11
CA GLU A 219 26.30 6.24 -4.58
C GLU A 219 27.53 6.61 -3.73
N GLU A 220 27.61 7.87 -3.28
CA GLU A 220 28.68 8.37 -2.42
C GLU A 220 28.67 7.68 -1.05
N ASP A 221 27.51 7.44 -0.44
CA ASP A 221 27.41 6.74 0.84
C ASP A 221 27.98 5.32 0.76
N TRP A 222 27.71 4.62 -0.35
CA TRP A 222 28.25 3.27 -0.60
C TRP A 222 29.77 3.30 -0.77
N GLN A 223 30.30 4.26 -1.53
CA GLN A 223 31.74 4.45 -1.71
C GLN A 223 32.44 4.77 -0.38
N ASN A 224 31.85 5.66 0.42
CA ASN A 224 32.37 6.02 1.74
C ASN A 224 32.36 4.84 2.71
N LEU A 225 31.30 4.02 2.68
CA LEU A 225 31.22 2.81 3.49
C LEU A 225 32.30 1.79 3.09
N ALA A 226 32.48 1.54 1.80
CA ALA A 226 33.53 0.64 1.31
C ALA A 226 34.93 1.17 1.67
N ALA A 227 35.17 2.47 1.52
CA ALA A 227 36.44 3.10 1.91
C ALA A 227 36.74 2.94 3.41
N LYS A 228 35.71 3.02 4.27
CA LYS A 228 35.84 2.78 5.71
C LYS A 228 36.31 1.36 6.04
N PHE A 229 35.82 0.35 5.31
CA PHE A 229 36.18 -1.05 5.55
C PHE A 229 37.46 -1.50 4.83
N LYS A 230 37.85 -0.80 3.76
CA LYS A 230 39.09 -1.08 3.00
C LYS A 230 40.35 -1.10 3.86
N THR A 231 40.41 -0.23 4.87
CA THR A 231 41.57 -0.10 5.77
C THR A 231 41.42 -0.90 7.06
N SER A 232 40.32 -1.63 7.24
CA SER A 232 40.07 -2.38 8.46
C SER A 232 40.95 -3.61 8.59
N THR A 233 41.41 -3.87 9.81
CA THR A 233 42.13 -5.09 10.17
C THR A 233 41.20 -6.23 10.58
N ASN A 234 39.90 -5.98 10.75
CA ASN A 234 38.94 -7.00 11.15
C ASN A 234 38.56 -7.92 9.97
N GLY A 235 38.60 -9.24 10.18
CA GLY A 235 38.28 -10.22 9.13
C GLY A 235 36.86 -10.07 8.55
N LYS A 236 35.86 -9.81 9.39
CA LYS A 236 34.45 -9.65 8.95
C LYS A 236 34.26 -8.40 8.09
N GLU A 237 34.89 -7.30 8.49
CA GLU A 237 34.83 -6.05 7.73
C GLU A 237 35.57 -6.15 6.40
N ARG A 238 36.67 -6.93 6.34
CA ARG A 238 37.37 -7.21 5.08
C ARG A 238 36.53 -8.05 4.11
N GLU A 239 35.83 -9.06 4.63
CA GLU A 239 34.89 -9.87 3.83
C GLU A 239 33.73 -9.02 3.30
N LEU A 240 33.14 -8.18 4.17
CA LEU A 240 32.10 -7.24 3.77
C LEU A 240 32.62 -6.25 2.72
N PHE A 241 33.83 -5.71 2.88
CA PHE A 241 34.46 -4.86 1.87
C PHE A 241 34.60 -5.57 0.52
N GLN A 242 35.07 -6.82 0.52
CA GLN A 242 35.24 -7.61 -0.70
C GLN A 242 33.91 -7.78 -1.44
N ILE A 243 32.83 -8.13 -0.72
CA ILE A 243 31.49 -8.25 -1.30
C ILE A 243 31.03 -6.91 -1.90
N LEU A 244 31.21 -5.80 -1.16
CA LEU A 244 30.82 -4.47 -1.64
C LEU A 244 31.59 -4.07 -2.90
N ASP A 245 32.92 -4.24 -2.91
CA ASP A 245 33.82 -3.83 -4.00
C ASP A 245 33.64 -4.67 -5.26
N GLU A 246 33.50 -5.99 -5.12
CA GLU A 246 33.38 -6.91 -6.25
C GLU A 246 31.95 -6.96 -6.83
N ASN A 247 30.92 -7.00 -5.98
CA ASN A 247 29.56 -7.33 -6.41
C ASN A 247 28.63 -6.10 -6.55
N PHE A 248 28.87 -5.05 -5.77
CA PHE A 248 27.96 -3.89 -5.69
C PHE A 248 28.51 -2.66 -6.39
N LEU A 249 29.67 -2.14 -5.96
CA LEU A 249 30.20 -0.86 -6.45
C LEU A 249 30.25 -0.72 -7.99
N PRO A 250 30.64 -1.75 -8.77
CA PRO A 250 30.66 -1.64 -10.23
C PRO A 250 29.26 -1.48 -10.85
N LYS A 251 28.21 -1.98 -10.18
CA LYS A 251 26.83 -1.99 -10.66
C LYS A 251 26.01 -0.80 -10.13
N LEU A 252 26.41 -0.19 -9.01
CA LEU A 252 25.67 0.93 -8.40
C LEU A 252 25.37 2.08 -9.37
N PRO A 253 26.32 2.59 -10.20
CA PRO A 253 26.01 3.69 -11.12
C PRO A 253 24.91 3.37 -12.13
N GLN A 254 24.73 2.08 -12.47
CA GLN A 254 23.64 1.63 -13.34
C GLN A 254 22.33 1.56 -12.56
N LEU A 255 22.33 0.94 -11.37
CA LEU A 255 21.16 0.83 -10.49
C LEU A 255 20.56 2.21 -10.14
N PHE A 256 21.39 3.20 -9.82
CA PHE A 256 20.93 4.56 -9.53
C PHE A 256 20.30 5.24 -10.76
N ARG A 257 20.88 5.06 -11.95
CA ARG A 257 20.31 5.59 -13.21
C ARG A 257 19.00 4.91 -13.58
N GLU A 258 18.91 3.60 -13.40
CA GLU A 258 17.69 2.82 -13.65
C GLU A 258 16.58 3.23 -12.71
N ARG A 259 16.86 3.37 -11.40
CA ARG A 259 15.90 3.89 -10.42
C ARG A 259 15.35 5.26 -10.82
N GLU A 260 16.23 6.21 -11.17
CA GLU A 260 15.80 7.54 -11.60
C GLU A 260 14.97 7.51 -12.89
N ARG A 261 15.33 6.64 -13.84
CA ARG A 261 14.57 6.42 -15.08
C ARG A 261 13.17 5.86 -14.78
N LEU A 262 13.06 4.87 -13.90
CA LEU A 262 11.80 4.26 -13.49
C LEU A 262 10.91 5.28 -12.78
N ARG A 263 11.47 6.05 -11.84
CA ARG A 263 10.76 7.13 -11.14
C ARG A 263 10.19 8.16 -12.12
N ARG A 264 10.98 8.61 -13.10
CA ARG A 264 10.51 9.52 -14.16
C ARG A 264 9.40 8.90 -15.02
N ARG A 265 9.52 7.61 -15.35
CA ARG A 265 8.49 6.89 -16.11
C ARG A 265 7.16 6.82 -15.34
N LYS A 266 7.20 6.46 -14.05
CA LYS A 266 6.02 6.42 -13.15
C LYS A 266 5.32 7.77 -13.09
N LEU A 267 6.07 8.87 -12.90
CA LEU A 267 5.52 10.24 -12.89
C LEU A 267 4.82 10.63 -14.21
N LEU A 268 5.40 10.26 -15.35
CA LEU A 268 4.79 10.51 -16.66
C LEU A 268 3.53 9.68 -16.89
N GLN A 269 3.51 8.43 -16.42
CA GLN A 269 2.36 7.53 -16.54
C GLN A 269 1.18 8.04 -15.71
N VAL A 270 1.42 8.45 -14.45
CA VAL A 270 0.39 9.07 -13.60
C VAL A 270 -0.21 10.29 -14.29
N ARG A 271 0.63 11.21 -14.78
CA ARG A 271 0.17 12.41 -15.51
C ARG A 271 -0.65 12.09 -16.76
N ASN A 272 -0.34 11.00 -17.46
CA ASN A 272 -1.11 10.55 -18.63
C ASN A 272 -2.50 10.03 -18.22
N SER A 273 -2.57 9.20 -17.17
CA SER A 273 -3.83 8.67 -16.65
C SER A 273 -4.80 9.77 -16.19
N SER A 274 -4.31 10.78 -15.45
CA SER A 274 -5.13 11.92 -15.01
C SER A 274 -5.66 12.73 -16.20
N ARG A 275 -4.84 12.92 -17.24
CA ARG A 275 -5.28 13.61 -18.47
C ARG A 275 -6.39 12.86 -19.19
N ILE A 276 -6.28 11.54 -19.31
CA ILE A 276 -7.29 10.69 -19.95
C ILE A 276 -8.60 10.74 -19.15
N ARG A 277 -8.53 10.61 -17.83
CA ARG A 277 -9.70 10.70 -16.93
C ARG A 277 -10.41 12.06 -17.05
N ASN A 278 -9.66 13.16 -16.99
CA ASN A 278 -10.23 14.51 -17.12
C ASN A 278 -10.91 14.70 -18.48
N LEU A 279 -10.35 14.13 -19.54
CA LEU A 279 -10.94 14.19 -20.88
C LEU A 279 -12.23 13.35 -20.98
N ALA A 280 -12.26 12.18 -20.35
CA ALA A 280 -13.44 11.32 -20.27
C ALA A 280 -14.57 12.00 -19.47
N GLU A 281 -14.24 12.60 -18.33
CA GLU A 281 -15.20 13.33 -17.49
C GLU A 281 -15.78 14.54 -18.22
N LEU A 282 -14.94 15.31 -18.93
CA LEU A 282 -15.40 16.43 -19.74
C LEU A 282 -16.36 15.98 -20.85
N LYS A 283 -16.05 14.88 -21.53
CA LYS A 283 -16.95 14.30 -22.55
C LYS A 283 -18.27 13.83 -21.95
N ALA A 284 -18.24 13.15 -20.80
CA ALA A 284 -19.46 12.70 -20.12
C ALA A 284 -20.37 13.87 -19.73
N ARG A 285 -19.79 14.97 -19.21
CA ARG A 285 -20.53 16.21 -18.91
C ARG A 285 -21.14 16.82 -20.17
N GLN A 286 -20.39 16.89 -21.27
CA GLN A 286 -20.90 17.39 -22.54
C GLN A 286 -22.05 16.52 -23.09
N GLU A 287 -21.94 15.21 -22.98
CA GLU A 287 -22.99 14.27 -23.39
C GLU A 287 -24.24 14.41 -22.53
N GLU A 288 -24.10 14.54 -21.21
CA GLU A 288 -25.22 14.77 -20.30
C GLU A 288 -25.94 16.09 -20.61
N GLU A 289 -25.21 17.17 -20.89
CA GLU A 289 -25.80 18.44 -21.31
C GLU A 289 -26.55 18.32 -22.64
N ARG A 290 -26.01 17.57 -23.62
CA ARG A 290 -26.69 17.31 -24.90
C ARG A 290 -27.97 16.52 -24.68
N LEU A 291 -27.93 15.46 -23.87
CA LEU A 291 -29.10 14.67 -23.50
C LEU A 291 -30.17 15.50 -22.76
N LYS A 292 -29.75 16.42 -21.88
CA LYS A 292 -30.68 17.36 -21.21
C LYS A 292 -31.36 18.28 -22.22
N ARG A 293 -30.60 18.87 -23.15
CA ARG A 293 -31.15 19.74 -24.21
C ARG A 293 -32.10 18.98 -25.13
N ASP A 294 -31.80 17.74 -25.49
CA ASP A 294 -32.67 16.93 -26.33
C ASP A 294 -33.96 16.52 -25.60
N ARG A 295 -33.87 16.17 -24.31
CA ARG A 295 -35.06 15.93 -23.47
C ARG A 295 -35.94 17.17 -23.31
N GLU A 296 -35.34 18.35 -23.20
CA GLU A 296 -36.08 19.61 -23.12
C GLU A 296 -36.79 19.94 -24.44
N ARG A 297 -36.10 19.77 -25.57
CA ARG A 297 -36.70 19.92 -26.92
C ARG A 297 -37.88 18.98 -27.15
N GLU A 298 -37.75 17.72 -26.73
CA GLU A 298 -38.83 16.74 -26.86
C GLU A 298 -40.02 17.10 -25.97
N ARG A 299 -39.77 17.57 -24.73
CA ARG A 299 -40.83 18.08 -23.85
C ARG A 299 -41.58 19.26 -24.46
N ASP A 300 -40.87 20.19 -25.10
CA ASP A 300 -41.50 21.34 -25.76
C ASP A 300 -42.24 20.98 -27.05
N ARG A 301 -41.78 19.94 -27.76
CA ARG A 301 -42.51 19.36 -28.90
C ARG A 301 -43.83 18.75 -28.45
N VAL A 302 -43.79 17.89 -27.43
CA VAL A 302 -44.99 17.27 -26.85
C VAL A 302 -45.97 18.31 -26.31
N ARG A 303 -45.48 19.39 -25.69
CA ARG A 303 -46.33 20.52 -25.26
C ARG A 303 -47.03 21.20 -26.43
N ARG A 304 -46.32 21.48 -27.52
CA ARG A 304 -46.89 22.09 -28.72
C ARG A 304 -47.93 21.18 -29.38
N ASP A 305 -47.61 19.90 -29.57
CA ASP A 305 -48.55 18.94 -30.17
C ASP A 305 -49.84 18.79 -29.35
N ARG A 306 -49.73 18.85 -28.01
CA ARG A 306 -50.89 18.85 -27.11
C ARG A 306 -51.73 20.12 -27.23
N GLN A 307 -51.11 21.29 -27.36
CA GLN A 307 -51.83 22.55 -27.59
C GLN A 307 -52.51 22.58 -28.96
N THR A 308 -51.83 22.14 -30.02
CA THR A 308 -52.38 22.03 -31.37
C THR A 308 -53.55 21.05 -31.42
N SER A 309 -53.43 19.89 -30.75
CA SER A 309 -54.52 18.90 -30.63
C SER A 309 -55.73 19.44 -29.85
N GLN A 310 -55.50 20.26 -28.82
CA GLN A 310 -56.59 20.94 -28.10
C GLN A 310 -57.29 22.01 -28.95
N HIS A 311 -56.56 22.71 -29.82
CA HIS A 311 -57.11 23.76 -30.69
C HIS A 311 -57.85 23.21 -31.91
N LEU A 312 -57.56 21.98 -32.34
CA LEU A 312 -58.22 21.25 -33.44
C LEU A 312 -59.43 20.41 -32.99
N ALA A 313 -59.72 20.34 -31.68
CA ALA A 313 -60.89 19.63 -31.18
C ALA A 313 -62.19 20.35 -31.61
N PRO A 314 -63.13 19.66 -32.27
CA PRO A 314 -64.38 20.29 -32.71
C PRO A 314 -65.20 20.73 -31.49
N PRO A 315 -65.98 21.84 -31.59
CA PRO A 315 -66.80 22.29 -30.48
C PRO A 315 -67.79 21.17 -30.13
N ALA A 316 -67.78 20.73 -28.87
CA ALA A 316 -68.67 19.70 -28.38
C ALA A 316 -70.12 20.13 -28.65
N SER A 317 -70.76 19.49 -29.63
CA SER A 317 -72.18 19.64 -29.89
C SER A 317 -72.93 19.19 -28.64
N GLN A 318 -73.61 20.15 -28.01
CA GLN A 318 -74.50 19.92 -26.87
C GLN A 318 -75.66 19.02 -27.29
N SER A 319 -75.44 17.71 -27.36
CA SER A 319 -76.49 16.71 -27.42
C SER A 319 -76.74 16.22 -26.00
N ARG A 320 -77.44 17.06 -25.21
CA ARG A 320 -78.07 16.67 -23.95
C ARG A 320 -79.15 15.63 -24.27
N SER A 321 -78.73 14.38 -24.39
CA SER A 321 -79.60 13.23 -24.52
C SER A 321 -80.31 13.01 -23.18
N ARG A 322 -81.61 13.32 -23.20
CA ARG A 322 -82.66 12.86 -22.28
C ARG A 322 -82.30 11.50 -21.63
N ARG A 323 -81.96 11.51 -20.34
CA ARG A 323 -82.13 10.32 -19.49
C ARG A 323 -83.37 10.49 -18.64
N ARG A 324 -84.35 9.65 -18.98
CA ARG A 324 -85.66 9.46 -18.38
C ARG A 324 -85.58 9.34 -16.86
N LEU A 325 -86.29 10.21 -16.15
CA LEU A 325 -86.85 9.88 -14.85
C LEU A 325 -88.20 9.20 -15.11
N ALA A 326 -88.27 7.89 -14.87
CA ALA A 326 -89.51 7.17 -14.72
C ALA A 326 -89.34 6.18 -13.57
N ARG A 327 -90.02 6.48 -12.47
CA ARG A 327 -90.37 5.57 -11.38
C ARG A 327 -91.71 6.06 -10.79
N PRO A 328 -92.47 5.23 -10.08
CA PRO A 328 -93.65 4.55 -10.59
C PRO A 328 -94.93 5.02 -9.87
N VAL A 329 -96.11 4.80 -10.46
CA VAL A 329 -97.37 4.77 -9.71
C VAL A 329 -98.25 3.65 -10.26
N LEU A 330 -98.49 2.68 -9.36
CA LEU A 330 -99.49 1.60 -9.29
C LEU A 330 -99.66 0.67 -10.49
#